data_AF-A0A438J5S3-F1
#
_entry.id   AF-A0A438J5S3-F1
#
_cell.length_a   1.000
_cell.length_b   1.000
_cell.length_c   1.000
_cell.angle_alpha   90.00
_cell.angle_beta   90.00
_cell.angle_gamma   90.00
#
_symmetry.space_group_name_H-M   'P 1'
#
loop_
_entity.id
_entity.type
_entity.pdbx_description
1 polymer ?
#
loop_
_entity_poly.entity_id
_entity_poly.type
_entity_poly.pdbx_seq_one_letter_code
_entity_poly.pdbx_strand_id
1 'polypeptide(L)'
;MSMSPEIMKRYLHLPTAQEIWSALSKAFYDGSDELQVFTLNQKVFTAKQNDRSLSEYYGELTKIFCELDHRDKIVMKDPEDIAAYQKSIERPRVHIFLAGLGGDFEQVQGEILRKGPLPDLEECYALIR
;
A
#
# COMPACT_ATOMS: atom_id res chain seq x y z
N MET A 1 -12.53 0.90 21.02
CA MET A 1 -13.91 0.81 20.51
C MET A 1 -14.71 -0.02 21.51
N SER A 2 -15.67 0.56 22.23
CA SER A 2 -16.55 -0.17 23.15
C SER A 2 -17.95 -0.24 22.55
N MET A 3 -18.60 -1.40 22.66
CA MET A 3 -19.95 -1.63 22.16
C MET A 3 -21.00 -0.98 23.07
N SER A 4 -22.00 -0.31 22.50
CA SER A 4 -23.10 0.23 23.29
C SER A 4 -24.14 -0.85 23.66
N PRO A 5 -24.78 -0.76 24.84
CA PRO A 5 -25.74 -1.76 25.32
C PRO A 5 -26.92 -2.01 24.36
N GLU A 6 -27.29 -1.00 23.58
CA GLU A 6 -28.41 -1.03 22.63
C GLU A 6 -28.07 -1.88 21.40
N ILE A 7 -26.81 -1.82 20.95
CA ILE A 7 -26.31 -2.66 19.85
C ILE A 7 -26.14 -4.08 20.38
N MET A 8 -25.60 -4.26 21.60
CA MET A 8 -25.43 -5.57 22.21
C MET A 8 -26.73 -6.36 22.30
N LYS A 9 -27.84 -5.69 22.68
CA LYS A 9 -29.18 -6.30 22.75
C LYS A 9 -29.67 -6.92 21.44
N ARG A 10 -29.23 -6.40 20.29
CA ARG A 10 -29.63 -6.91 18.96
C ARG A 10 -28.99 -8.25 18.61
N TYR A 11 -27.86 -8.59 19.24
CA TYR A 11 -27.08 -9.78 18.93
C TYR A 11 -27.06 -10.82 20.07
N LEU A 12 -27.74 -10.54 21.21
CA LEU A 12 -27.85 -11.46 22.36
C LEU A 12 -28.50 -12.81 22.04
N HIS A 13 -29.27 -12.89 20.95
CA HIS A 13 -29.94 -14.12 20.52
C HIS A 13 -29.04 -15.06 19.71
N LEU A 14 -27.83 -14.63 19.35
CA LEU A 14 -26.89 -15.47 18.61
C LEU A 14 -26.18 -16.43 19.58
N PRO A 15 -26.28 -17.75 19.37
CA PRO A 15 -25.84 -18.77 20.32
C PRO A 15 -24.33 -18.83 20.55
N THR A 16 -23.50 -18.26 19.66
CA THR A 16 -22.04 -18.31 19.80
C THR A 16 -21.38 -16.95 19.63
N ALA A 17 -20.26 -16.75 20.32
CA ALA A 17 -19.44 -15.55 20.19
C ALA A 17 -18.94 -15.33 18.75
N GLN A 18 -18.71 -16.41 17.99
CA GLN A 18 -18.33 -16.36 16.58
C GLN A 18 -19.44 -15.79 15.69
N GLU A 19 -20.69 -16.18 15.92
CA GLU A 19 -21.84 -15.65 15.19
C GLU A 19 -22.10 -14.17 15.54
N ILE A 20 -21.97 -13.81 16.82
CA ILE A 20 -22.03 -12.41 17.25
C ILE A 20 -20.96 -11.59 16.53
N TRP A 21 -19.71 -12.07 16.52
CA TRP A 21 -18.61 -11.39 15.84
C TRP A 21 -18.82 -11.30 14.33
N SER A 22 -19.32 -12.36 13.70
CA SER A 22 -19.62 -12.39 12.26
C SER A 22 -20.75 -11.46 11.87
N ALA A 23 -21.81 -11.38 12.69
CA ALA A 23 -22.95 -10.49 12.46
C ALA A 23 -22.57 -9.02 12.72
N LEU A 24 -21.71 -8.76 13.70
CA LEU A 24 -21.14 -7.43 13.94
C LEU A 24 -20.21 -7.00 12.82
N SER A 25 -19.33 -7.89 12.39
CA SER A 25 -18.53 -7.67 11.19
C SER A 25 -19.46 -7.35 10.04
N LYS A 26 -20.45 -8.18 9.70
CA LYS A 26 -21.35 -7.89 8.57
C LYS A 26 -22.14 -6.58 8.69
N ALA A 27 -22.48 -6.14 9.91
CA ALA A 27 -23.29 -4.94 10.14
C ALA A 27 -22.46 -3.64 10.27
N PHE A 28 -21.19 -3.73 10.66
CA PHE A 28 -20.32 -2.58 10.95
C PHE A 28 -18.97 -2.61 10.22
N TYR A 29 -18.62 -3.73 9.57
CA TYR A 29 -17.53 -3.85 8.60
C TYR A 29 -18.08 -3.39 7.25
N ASP A 30 -17.79 -2.15 6.89
CA ASP A 30 -18.39 -1.39 5.80
C ASP A 30 -17.59 -1.47 4.49
N GLY A 31 -16.61 -2.37 4.38
CA GLY A 31 -15.67 -2.33 3.26
C GLY A 31 -14.68 -1.16 3.35
N SER A 32 -14.52 -0.56 4.54
CA SER A 32 -13.49 0.43 4.83
C SER A 32 -12.09 -0.06 4.51
N ASP A 33 -11.79 -1.35 4.56
CA ASP A 33 -10.49 -1.88 4.13
C ASP A 33 -10.29 -1.67 2.62
N GLU A 34 -11.28 -2.02 1.80
CA GLU A 34 -11.25 -1.82 0.33
C GLU A 34 -11.35 -0.34 -0.06
N LEU A 35 -12.18 0.45 0.61
CA LEU A 35 -12.26 1.90 0.37
C LEU A 35 -10.95 2.60 0.76
N GLN A 36 -10.29 2.15 1.83
CA GLN A 36 -8.97 2.66 2.22
C GLN A 36 -7.89 2.22 1.22
N VAL A 37 -7.88 0.97 0.78
CA VAL A 37 -6.98 0.48 -0.28
C VAL A 37 -7.19 1.28 -1.56
N PHE A 38 -8.44 1.51 -1.98
CA PHE A 38 -8.76 2.38 -3.11
C PHE A 38 -8.23 3.80 -2.93
N THR A 39 -8.42 4.39 -1.74
CA THR A 39 -7.94 5.74 -1.44
C THR A 39 -6.40 5.81 -1.46
N LEU A 40 -5.72 4.80 -0.92
CA LEU A 40 -4.25 4.70 -0.93
C LEU A 40 -3.73 4.51 -2.36
N ASN A 41 -4.39 3.66 -3.16
CA ASN A 41 -4.10 3.49 -4.58
C ASN A 41 -4.27 4.81 -5.34
N GLN A 42 -5.37 5.52 -5.14
CA GLN A 42 -5.57 6.83 -5.77
C GLN A 42 -4.47 7.82 -5.37
N LYS A 43 -4.10 7.87 -4.08
CA LYS A 43 -3.01 8.72 -3.59
C LYS A 43 -1.68 8.37 -4.25
N VAL A 44 -1.30 7.11 -4.32
CA VAL A 44 0.00 6.73 -4.90
C VAL A 44 0.07 7.03 -6.41
N PHE A 45 -1.01 6.83 -7.16
CA PHE A 45 -1.03 7.13 -8.61
C PHE A 45 -1.06 8.63 -8.92
N THR A 46 -1.58 9.45 -8.01
CA THR A 46 -1.65 10.91 -8.17
C THR A 46 -0.48 11.65 -7.52
N ALA A 47 0.30 10.96 -6.69
CA ALA A 47 1.48 11.52 -6.05
C ALA A 47 2.50 11.97 -7.09
N LYS A 48 2.94 13.23 -6.96
CA LYS A 48 3.98 13.87 -7.77
C LYS A 48 4.94 14.60 -6.85
N GLN A 49 6.21 14.67 -7.23
CA GLN A 49 7.21 15.44 -6.51
C GLN A 49 6.84 16.92 -6.50
N ASN A 50 6.48 17.48 -7.66
CA ASN A 50 6.21 18.91 -7.86
C ASN A 50 7.33 19.77 -7.24
N ASP A 51 6.99 20.83 -6.51
CA ASP A 51 7.94 21.73 -5.85
C ASP A 51 8.52 21.17 -4.53
N ARG A 52 8.24 19.90 -4.19
CA ARG A 52 8.73 19.26 -2.96
C ARG A 52 10.11 18.68 -3.14
N SER A 53 10.84 18.53 -2.04
CA SER A 53 12.14 17.84 -2.07
C SER A 53 11.97 16.37 -2.45
N LEU A 54 13.02 15.79 -3.05
CA LEU A 54 13.05 14.37 -3.40
C LEU A 54 12.82 13.47 -2.16
N SER A 55 13.38 13.85 -1.02
CA SER A 55 13.21 13.12 0.25
C SER A 55 11.77 13.15 0.78
N GLU A 56 11.08 14.28 0.64
CA GLU A 56 9.67 14.38 1.07
C GLU A 56 8.77 13.52 0.19
N TYR A 57 8.99 13.56 -1.13
CA TYR A 57 8.23 12.75 -2.07
C TYR A 57 8.48 11.25 -1.88
N TYR A 58 9.75 10.85 -1.75
CA TYR A 58 10.12 9.47 -1.44
C TYR A 58 9.50 9.00 -0.12
N GLY A 59 9.60 9.81 0.94
CA GLY A 59 9.04 9.47 2.25
C GLY A 59 7.51 9.29 2.23
N GLU A 60 6.79 10.12 1.49
CA GLU A 60 5.34 9.97 1.29
C GLU A 60 5.00 8.64 0.60
N LEU A 61 5.67 8.33 -0.51
CA LEU A 61 5.44 7.09 -1.25
C LEU A 61 5.73 5.86 -0.41
N THR A 62 6.87 5.83 0.28
CA THR A 62 7.24 4.72 1.17
C THR A 62 6.19 4.52 2.26
N LYS A 63 5.65 5.60 2.83
CA LYS A 63 4.57 5.51 3.82
C LYS A 63 3.31 4.87 3.22
N ILE A 64 2.89 5.31 2.03
CA ILE A 64 1.70 4.76 1.37
C ILE A 64 1.90 3.27 1.02
N PHE A 65 3.08 2.90 0.52
CA PHE A 65 3.42 1.52 0.21
C PHE A 65 3.43 0.63 1.45
N CYS A 66 3.96 1.10 2.58
CA CYS A 66 3.88 0.36 3.85
C CYS A 66 2.43 0.19 4.33
N GLU A 67 1.58 1.20 4.17
CA GLU A 67 0.15 1.08 4.52
C GLU A 67 -0.60 0.10 3.61
N LEU A 68 -0.23 0.03 2.32
CA LEU A 68 -0.76 -0.97 1.39
C LEU A 68 -0.28 -2.38 1.74
N ASP A 69 1.01 -2.56 2.03
CA ASP A 69 1.59 -3.84 2.44
C ASP A 69 0.96 -4.38 3.72
N HIS A 70 0.68 -3.50 4.69
CA HIS A 70 0.02 -3.90 5.94
C HIS A 70 -1.40 -4.43 5.73
N ARG A 71 -2.09 -3.97 4.68
CA ARG A 71 -3.46 -4.36 4.35
C ARG A 71 -3.51 -5.60 3.48
N ASP A 72 -2.42 -5.90 2.77
CA ASP A 72 -2.31 -7.13 2.02
C ASP A 72 -2.12 -8.32 2.99
N LYS A 73 -3.15 -9.16 3.10
CA LYS A 73 -3.20 -10.31 4.03
C LYS A 73 -2.63 -11.59 3.41
N ILE A 74 -1.92 -11.50 2.28
CA ILE A 74 -1.36 -12.67 1.61
C ILE A 74 -0.30 -13.32 2.52
N VAL A 75 -0.58 -14.55 2.95
CA VAL A 75 0.35 -15.39 3.70
C VAL A 75 1.03 -16.34 2.72
N MET A 76 2.28 -16.07 2.39
CA MET A 76 3.13 -16.96 1.60
C MET A 76 3.96 -17.85 2.52
N LYS A 77 4.09 -19.13 2.18
CA LYS A 77 4.84 -20.11 2.98
C LYS A 77 6.16 -20.53 2.32
N ASP A 78 6.23 -20.38 1.01
CA ASP A 78 7.40 -20.75 0.23
C ASP A 78 8.33 -19.54 0.02
N PRO A 79 9.65 -19.67 0.26
CA PRO A 79 10.60 -18.57 0.06
C PRO A 79 10.72 -18.06 -1.38
N GLU A 80 10.56 -18.94 -2.38
CA GLU A 80 10.64 -18.58 -3.80
C GLU A 80 9.41 -17.77 -4.20
N ASP A 81 8.23 -18.15 -3.70
CA ASP A 81 6.98 -17.38 -3.87
C ASP A 81 7.07 -15.99 -3.22
N ILE A 82 7.66 -15.89 -2.01
CA ILE A 82 7.89 -14.61 -1.33
C ILE A 82 8.77 -13.70 -2.19
N ALA A 83 9.89 -14.22 -2.68
CA ALA A 83 10.82 -13.45 -3.52
C ALA A 83 10.17 -13.03 -4.84
N ALA A 84 9.40 -13.92 -5.48
CA ALA A 84 8.68 -13.61 -6.71
C ALA A 84 7.62 -12.52 -6.48
N TYR A 85 6.89 -12.58 -5.37
CA TYR A 85 5.90 -11.57 -5.00
C TYR A 85 6.53 -10.22 -4.69
N GLN A 86 7.59 -10.18 -3.87
CA GLN A 86 8.35 -8.95 -3.58
C GLN A 86 8.81 -8.27 -4.87
N LYS A 87 9.39 -9.04 -5.79
CA LYS A 87 9.81 -8.53 -7.11
C LYS A 87 8.63 -8.02 -7.95
N SER A 88 7.46 -8.65 -7.83
CA SER A 88 6.26 -8.24 -8.55
C SER A 88 5.65 -6.94 -8.03
N ILE A 89 5.79 -6.64 -6.73
CA ILE A 89 5.30 -5.40 -6.12
C ILE A 89 6.33 -4.26 -6.20
N GLU A 90 7.63 -4.57 -6.18
CA GLU A 90 8.70 -3.56 -6.28
C GLU A 90 8.72 -2.88 -7.64
N ARG A 91 8.55 -3.66 -8.72
CA ARG A 91 8.55 -3.14 -10.08
C ARG A 91 7.54 -1.99 -10.27
N PRO A 92 6.23 -2.14 -9.98
CA PRO A 92 5.28 -1.04 -10.10
C PRO A 92 5.60 0.13 -9.16
N ARG A 93 6.16 -0.12 -7.96
CA ARG A 93 6.57 0.96 -7.04
C ARG A 93 7.65 1.84 -7.64
N VAL A 94 8.67 1.24 -8.26
CA VAL A 94 9.73 1.96 -8.98
C VAL A 94 9.14 2.79 -10.12
N HIS A 95 8.24 2.20 -10.93
CA HIS A 95 7.60 2.93 -12.01
C HIS A 95 6.77 4.12 -11.51
N ILE A 96 6.00 3.96 -10.44
CA ILE A 96 5.21 5.04 -9.83
C ILE A 96 6.14 6.15 -9.31
N PHE A 97 7.19 5.77 -8.58
CA PHE A 97 8.18 6.71 -8.07
C PHE A 97 8.77 7.56 -9.21
N LEU A 98 9.34 6.91 -10.22
CA LEU A 98 9.95 7.57 -11.37
C LEU A 98 8.92 8.45 -12.11
N ALA A 99 7.72 7.94 -12.38
CA ALA A 99 6.69 8.67 -13.13
C ALA A 99 6.20 9.95 -12.42
N GLY A 100 6.37 10.05 -11.11
CA GLY A 100 6.01 11.24 -10.36
C GLY A 100 7.14 12.23 -10.09
N LEU A 101 8.38 11.93 -10.47
CA LEU A 101 9.47 12.91 -10.41
C LEU A 101 9.24 14.08 -11.37
N GLY A 102 9.83 15.23 -11.03
CA GLY A 102 9.81 16.40 -11.91
C GLY A 102 10.58 16.19 -13.22
N GLY A 103 10.34 17.06 -14.20
CA GLY A 103 10.99 17.01 -15.53
C GLY A 103 12.51 17.10 -15.48
N ASP A 104 13.07 17.70 -14.42
CA ASP A 104 14.52 17.81 -14.20
C ASP A 104 15.22 16.44 -14.07
N PHE A 105 14.46 15.37 -13.79
CA PHE A 105 14.97 14.02 -13.61
C PHE A 105 14.77 13.10 -14.83
N GLU A 106 14.21 13.60 -15.96
CA GLU A 106 13.89 12.78 -17.14
C GLU A 106 15.09 11.97 -17.67
N GLN A 107 16.29 12.58 -17.67
CA GLN A 107 17.50 11.88 -18.10
C GLN A 107 17.83 10.71 -17.16
N VAL A 108 17.84 10.94 -15.84
CA VAL A 108 18.19 9.93 -14.85
C VAL A 108 17.14 8.82 -14.81
N GLN A 109 15.85 9.16 -14.97
CA GLN A 109 14.77 8.17 -15.16
C GLN A 109 15.08 7.23 -16.34
N GLY A 110 15.46 7.80 -17.50
CA GLY A 110 15.79 7.04 -18.69
C GLY A 110 17.00 6.12 -18.49
N GLU A 111 18.01 6.57 -17.74
CA GLU A 111 19.18 5.75 -17.39
C GLU A 111 18.82 4.60 -16.46
N ILE A 112 18.03 4.86 -15.40
CA ILE A 112 17.54 3.82 -14.47
C ILE A 112 16.72 2.77 -15.21
N LEU A 113 15.81 3.19 -16.09
CA LEU A 113 14.94 2.28 -16.86
C LEU A 113 15.71 1.41 -17.87
N ARG A 114 16.93 1.80 -18.26
CA ARG A 114 17.79 1.02 -19.15
C ARG A 114 18.69 0.02 -18.39
N LYS A 115 18.76 0.10 -17.06
CA LYS A 115 19.55 -0.85 -16.26
C LYS A 115 18.88 -2.23 -16.25
N GLY A 116 19.72 -3.27 -16.29
CA GLY A 116 19.31 -4.66 -16.14
C GLY A 116 20.20 -5.36 -15.09
N PRO A 117 19.65 -5.81 -13.94
CA PRO A 117 18.25 -5.72 -13.50
C PRO A 117 17.79 -4.29 -13.16
N LEU A 118 16.47 -4.07 -13.14
CA LEU A 118 15.89 -2.81 -12.68
C LEU A 118 16.20 -2.64 -11.18
N PRO A 119 16.76 -1.51 -10.74
CA PRO A 119 17.04 -1.26 -9.34
C PRO A 119 15.75 -1.22 -8.51
N ASP A 120 15.85 -1.53 -7.22
CA ASP A 120 14.73 -1.39 -6.30
C ASP A 120 14.42 0.10 -6.00
N LEU A 121 13.38 0.34 -5.19
CA LEU A 121 12.93 1.70 -4.87
C LEU A 121 13.98 2.51 -4.08
N GLU A 122 14.71 1.88 -3.17
CA GLU A 122 15.75 2.52 -2.37
C GLU A 122 17.00 2.82 -3.22
N GLU A 123 17.42 1.88 -4.04
CA GLU A 123 18.50 2.05 -5.02
C GLU A 123 18.17 3.17 -6.01
N CYS A 124 16.93 3.23 -6.53
CA CYS A 124 16.49 4.31 -7.38
C CYS A 124 16.59 5.68 -6.68
N TYR A 125 16.15 5.76 -5.42
CA TYR A 125 16.28 6.99 -4.64
C TYR A 125 17.75 7.39 -4.43
N ALA A 126 18.62 6.44 -4.13
CA ALA A 126 20.05 6.67 -3.94
C ALA A 126 20.78 7.10 -5.23
N LEU A 127 20.32 6.65 -6.40
CA LEU A 127 20.89 7.05 -7.71
C LEU A 127 20.54 8.47 -8.13
N ILE A 128 19.44 9.01 -7.60
CA ILE A 128 18.92 10.34 -7.96
C ILE A 128 19.35 11.42 -6.95
N ARG A 129 19.53 11.02 -5.69
CA ARG A 129 20.01 11.88 -4.60
C ARG A 129 21.46 12.32 -4.80
#